data_AF-A0A0F9EFH0-F1
#
_entry.id   AF-A0A0F9EFH0-F1
#
_cell.length_a   1.000
_cell.length_b   1.000
_cell.length_c   1.000
_cell.angle_alpha   90.00
_cell.angle_beta   90.00
_cell.angle_gamma   90.00
#
_symmetry.space_group_name_H-M   'P 1'
#
loop_
_entity.id
_entity.type
_entity.pdbx_description
1 polymer ?
#
loop_
_entity_poly.entity_id
_entity_poly.type
_entity_poly.pdbx_seq_one_letter_code
_entity_poly.pdbx_strand_id
1 'polypeptide(L)'
;MCGGQDKARLAFSEERMTDVYRMVGWYPAAGTLNVRPAEGVESALTTLGPPRWETERKGRMNLRWWSGLLELTGRSELNAGVRQNGDGGGERVPRLVRSAWALVLGGGAAVWDEVLAWEAIYGKQWDGLVVAANDVGSHWPRSLDHWVTLHPNRLPGWEGTRKHYGFPDGYVTWGRRLDHTDHCIKPWAGGSSGMLAIQVAAQVGCVRAVLCGIPMTATPHFTESFVHLSEPWTAVASHWKAWLKNGDKVQGWVRSMSGMTEHFLGTPTVEWLLGEEV
;
A
#
# COMPACT_ATOMS: atom_id res chain seq x y z
N MET A 1 -34.42 -7.51 14.37
CA MET A 1 -33.20 -8.20 14.85
C MET A 1 -32.20 -8.23 13.69
N CYS A 2 -31.18 -7.37 13.68
CA CYS A 2 -30.22 -7.24 12.57
C CYS A 2 -28.80 -6.99 13.11
N GLY A 3 -28.26 -7.89 13.95
CA GLY A 3 -26.97 -7.71 14.63
C GLY A 3 -25.96 -8.85 14.47
N GLY A 4 -26.22 -9.82 13.58
CA GLY A 4 -25.41 -11.03 13.43
C GLY A 4 -24.33 -10.95 12.34
N GLN A 5 -24.59 -10.26 11.22
CA GLN A 5 -23.72 -10.31 10.05
C GLN A 5 -22.43 -9.48 10.18
N ASP A 6 -22.43 -8.40 10.96
CA ASP A 6 -21.25 -7.54 11.11
C ASP A 6 -20.14 -8.19 11.96
N LYS A 7 -20.50 -8.96 13.01
CA LYS A 7 -19.51 -9.60 13.88
C LYS A 7 -18.69 -10.69 13.16
N ALA A 8 -19.34 -11.51 12.34
CA ALA A 8 -18.64 -12.54 11.56
C ALA A 8 -17.72 -11.94 10.48
N ARG A 9 -18.08 -10.77 9.93
CA ARG A 9 -17.25 -10.05 8.95
C ARG A 9 -15.99 -9.45 9.56
N LEU A 10 -16.09 -8.85 10.75
CA LEU A 10 -14.93 -8.33 11.48
C LEU A 10 -13.91 -9.44 11.78
N ALA A 11 -14.37 -10.58 12.32
CA ALA A 11 -13.50 -11.71 12.63
C ALA A 11 -12.75 -12.27 11.40
N PHE A 12 -13.40 -12.37 10.24
CA PHE A 12 -12.75 -12.82 9.00
C PHE A 12 -11.68 -11.85 8.48
N SER A 13 -11.82 -10.55 8.78
CA SER A 13 -10.80 -9.54 8.45
C SER A 13 -9.58 -9.60 9.39
N GLU A 14 -9.77 -9.92 10.67
CA GLU A 14 -8.68 -9.94 11.66
C GLU A 14 -7.66 -11.06 11.41
N GLU A 15 -8.09 -12.25 11.01
CA GLU A 15 -7.18 -13.38 10.73
C GLU A 15 -6.30 -13.09 9.50
N ARG A 16 -6.87 -12.54 8.42
CA ARG A 16 -6.10 -12.12 7.24
C ARG A 16 -5.21 -10.91 7.49
N MET A 17 -5.68 -9.92 8.25
CA MET A 17 -4.82 -8.80 8.66
C MET A 17 -3.64 -9.31 9.49
N THR A 18 -3.85 -10.32 10.36
CA THR A 18 -2.76 -10.96 11.11
C THR A 18 -1.71 -11.60 10.17
N ASP A 19 -2.11 -12.20 9.06
CA ASP A 19 -1.18 -12.71 8.06
C ASP A 19 -0.49 -11.58 7.28
N VAL A 20 -1.21 -10.54 6.82
CA VAL A 20 -0.61 -9.36 6.17
C VAL A 20 0.44 -8.71 7.10
N TYR A 21 0.10 -8.53 8.38
CA TYR A 21 1.00 -8.02 9.42
C TYR A 21 2.25 -8.88 9.58
N ARG A 22 2.08 -10.21 9.73
CA ARG A 22 3.21 -11.15 9.81
C ARG A 22 4.09 -11.10 8.55
N MET A 23 3.49 -11.01 7.36
CA MET A 23 4.21 -10.99 6.08
C MET A 23 5.06 -9.73 5.91
N VAL A 24 4.61 -8.56 6.42
CA VAL A 24 5.40 -7.32 6.41
C VAL A 24 6.22 -7.09 7.68
N GLY A 25 6.31 -8.10 8.57
CA GLY A 25 7.12 -8.07 9.79
C GLY A 25 6.57 -7.20 10.93
N TRP A 26 5.30 -6.78 10.86
CA TRP A 26 4.65 -6.04 11.93
C TRP A 26 3.98 -6.99 12.92
N TYR A 27 4.31 -6.84 14.20
CA TYR A 27 3.62 -7.52 15.30
C TYR A 27 3.02 -6.44 16.21
N PRO A 28 1.70 -6.44 16.45
CA PRO A 28 1.11 -5.52 17.43
C PRO A 28 1.74 -5.78 18.80
N ALA A 29 2.00 -4.70 19.55
CA ALA A 29 2.49 -4.83 20.93
C ALA A 29 1.52 -5.68 21.76
N ALA A 30 2.05 -6.67 22.48
CA ALA A 30 1.24 -7.62 23.25
C ALA A 30 0.37 -6.87 24.27
N GLY A 31 -0.95 -6.84 24.03
CA GLY A 31 -1.94 -6.20 24.91
C GLY A 31 -2.86 -5.17 24.25
N THR A 32 -2.63 -4.76 23.00
CA THR A 32 -3.52 -3.78 22.31
C THR A 32 -4.83 -4.38 21.78
N LEU A 33 -4.85 -5.67 21.44
CA LEU A 33 -6.06 -6.41 21.04
C LEU A 33 -6.71 -7.08 22.27
N ASN A 34 -7.37 -6.27 23.10
CA ASN A 34 -8.08 -6.76 24.28
C ASN A 34 -9.51 -7.21 23.94
N VAL A 35 -9.62 -8.21 23.07
CA VAL A 35 -10.89 -8.84 22.67
C VAL A 35 -11.23 -9.93 23.68
N ARG A 36 -12.29 -9.73 24.47
CA ARG A 36 -12.82 -10.81 25.32
C ARG A 36 -13.35 -11.93 24.41
N PRO A 37 -12.99 -13.21 24.64
CA PRO A 37 -13.60 -14.30 23.91
C PRO A 37 -15.11 -14.31 24.17
N ALA A 38 -15.90 -14.53 23.13
CA ALA A 38 -17.32 -14.77 23.29
C ALA A 38 -17.51 -16.18 23.86
N GLU A 39 -18.12 -16.28 25.05
CA GLU A 39 -18.42 -17.58 25.66
C GLU A 39 -19.50 -18.32 24.85
N GLY A 40 -19.26 -19.62 24.61
CA GLY A 40 -20.31 -20.57 24.24
C GLY A 40 -20.55 -20.83 22.75
N VAL A 41 -19.68 -21.64 22.13
CA VAL A 41 -20.11 -22.66 21.13
C VAL A 41 -19.24 -23.92 21.31
N GLU A 42 -19.83 -25.00 21.81
CA GLU A 42 -19.23 -26.34 21.76
C GLU A 42 -19.73 -27.13 20.54
N SER A 43 -18.82 -27.91 19.95
CA SER A 43 -19.04 -29.17 19.23
C SER A 43 -20.01 -29.21 18.03
N ALA A 44 -19.43 -29.31 16.82
CA ALA A 44 -19.80 -30.36 15.87
C ALA A 44 -18.65 -30.63 14.88
N LEU A 45 -17.86 -31.68 15.14
CA LEU A 45 -16.89 -32.21 14.17
C LEU A 45 -17.50 -33.39 13.41
N THR A 46 -17.62 -33.27 12.09
CA THR A 46 -17.77 -34.45 11.22
C THR A 46 -17.00 -34.28 9.92
N THR A 47 -16.35 -35.37 9.51
CA THR A 47 -15.39 -35.45 8.41
C THR A 47 -16.04 -35.40 7.03
N LEU A 48 -15.52 -34.55 6.13
CA LEU A 48 -15.59 -34.74 4.68
C LEU A 48 -14.20 -34.49 4.07
N GLY A 49 -13.77 -35.43 3.22
CA GLY A 49 -12.43 -35.41 2.61
C GLY A 49 -12.29 -34.41 1.45
N PRO A 50 -11.06 -34.09 1.02
CA PRO A 50 -10.80 -33.08 0.01
C PRO A 50 -11.17 -33.58 -1.42
N PRO A 51 -11.74 -32.72 -2.28
CA PRO A 51 -11.95 -33.05 -3.68
C PRO A 51 -10.61 -33.02 -4.45
N ARG A 52 -10.41 -34.02 -5.33
CA ARG A 52 -9.28 -34.05 -6.28
C ARG A 52 -9.48 -33.03 -7.40
N TRP A 53 -8.46 -32.21 -7.65
CA TRP A 53 -8.15 -31.72 -8.99
C TRP A 53 -6.64 -31.45 -9.13
N GLU A 54 -6.02 -32.13 -10.10
CA GLU A 54 -4.81 -31.68 -10.82
C GLU A 54 -5.33 -30.97 -12.09
N THR A 55 -4.67 -29.99 -12.73
CA THR A 55 -3.31 -29.41 -12.62
C THR A 55 -3.43 -27.87 -12.36
N GLU A 56 -2.44 -26.97 -12.49
CA GLU A 56 -1.03 -27.02 -12.90
C GLU A 56 -0.19 -25.95 -12.14
N ARG A 57 1.04 -25.70 -12.59
CA ARG A 57 1.97 -24.59 -12.29
C ARG A 57 1.56 -23.56 -11.22
N LYS A 58 1.95 -23.84 -9.98
CA LYS A 58 2.48 -22.81 -9.07
C LYS A 58 3.80 -23.28 -8.46
N GLY A 59 4.89 -22.62 -8.82
CA GLY A 59 6.16 -22.77 -8.11
C GLY A 59 6.02 -22.19 -6.71
N ARG A 60 6.02 -23.05 -5.68
CA ARG A 60 6.06 -22.57 -4.29
C ARG A 60 7.48 -22.12 -3.99
N MET A 61 7.68 -20.82 -3.75
CA MET A 61 8.91 -20.35 -3.12
C MET A 61 9.03 -20.96 -1.71
N ASN A 62 10.25 -21.36 -1.35
CA ASN A 62 10.53 -22.12 -0.14
C ASN A 62 10.83 -21.16 1.03
N LEU A 63 10.00 -21.21 2.07
CA LEU A 63 10.01 -20.30 3.24
C LEU A 63 11.26 -20.39 4.17
N ARG A 64 12.37 -20.99 3.72
CA ARG A 64 13.59 -21.20 4.52
C ARG A 64 14.61 -20.06 4.52
N TRP A 65 14.31 -18.92 3.90
CA TRP A 65 15.29 -17.83 3.67
C TRP A 65 15.37 -16.72 4.74
N TRP A 66 14.53 -16.77 5.78
CA TRP A 66 14.28 -15.58 6.64
C TRP A 66 15.20 -15.39 7.87
N SER A 67 16.16 -16.28 8.16
CA SER A 67 16.96 -16.24 9.40
C SER A 67 18.39 -15.70 9.25
N GLY A 68 18.75 -15.05 8.13
CA GLY A 68 20.15 -14.78 7.75
C GLY A 68 20.62 -13.33 7.65
N LEU A 69 19.77 -12.30 7.86
CA LEU A 69 20.10 -10.92 7.45
C LEU A 69 19.94 -9.88 8.58
N LEU A 70 20.85 -9.92 9.57
CA LEU A 70 20.92 -8.93 10.65
C LEU A 70 22.36 -8.61 11.08
N GLU A 71 23.21 -8.25 10.10
CA GLU A 71 24.48 -7.57 10.36
C GLU A 71 24.86 -6.68 9.16
N LEU A 72 25.56 -5.57 9.45
CA LEU A 72 26.01 -4.50 8.53
C LEU A 72 24.94 -3.50 8.03
N THR A 73 25.11 -2.23 8.44
CA THR A 73 25.57 -1.17 7.50
C THR A 73 26.11 0.04 8.27
N GLY A 74 27.18 0.64 7.72
CA GLY A 74 27.86 1.80 8.31
C GLY A 74 27.32 3.14 7.82
N ARG A 75 27.89 4.22 8.36
CA ARG A 75 27.50 5.62 8.12
C ARG A 75 27.70 6.07 6.67
N SER A 76 26.79 6.92 6.18
CA SER A 76 27.13 7.99 5.23
C SER A 76 26.37 9.28 5.59
N GLU A 77 26.96 10.42 5.24
CA GLU A 77 26.41 11.76 5.50
C GLU A 77 25.80 12.39 4.23
N LEU A 78 25.26 13.59 4.40
CA LEU A 78 24.75 14.52 3.37
C LEU A 78 23.36 14.21 2.78
N ASN A 79 22.37 14.94 3.30
CA ASN A 79 21.58 15.82 2.44
C ASN A 79 21.02 17.00 3.26
N ALA A 80 21.24 18.21 2.75
CA ALA A 80 20.58 19.45 3.16
C ALA A 80 19.41 19.69 2.18
N GLY A 81 18.31 20.37 2.50
CA GLY A 81 18.02 21.19 3.65
C GLY A 81 16.62 21.78 3.45
N VAL A 82 15.60 21.09 3.96
CA VAL A 82 14.23 21.60 4.03
C VAL A 82 14.00 22.14 5.43
N ARG A 83 13.71 23.44 5.55
CA ARG A 83 13.36 24.06 6.84
C ARG A 83 11.93 23.65 7.21
N GLN A 84 11.79 22.96 8.34
CA GLN A 84 10.51 22.75 9.00
C GLN A 84 10.46 23.65 10.25
N ASN A 85 9.44 24.50 10.36
CA ASN A 85 9.04 25.14 11.60
C ASN A 85 7.85 24.33 12.15
N GLY A 86 7.86 23.92 13.42
CA GLY A 86 6.78 23.10 13.98
C GLY A 86 7.29 22.10 15.00
N ASP A 87 7.13 22.44 16.28
CA ASP A 87 7.90 21.88 17.40
C ASP A 87 7.23 20.62 17.99
N GLY A 88 6.44 19.90 17.19
CA GLY A 88 5.69 18.71 17.58
C GLY A 88 6.59 17.48 17.70
N GLY A 89 7.14 17.25 18.90
CA GLY A 89 8.13 16.22 19.20
C GLY A 89 7.68 14.76 19.11
N GLY A 90 7.27 14.32 17.91
CA GLY A 90 7.36 12.92 17.52
C GLY A 90 8.79 12.60 17.07
N GLU A 91 9.36 11.49 17.53
CA GLU A 91 10.67 11.02 17.07
C GLU A 91 10.61 10.78 15.56
N ARG A 92 11.38 11.55 14.78
CA ARG A 92 11.35 11.46 13.31
C ARG A 92 11.68 10.02 12.90
N VAL A 93 10.83 9.46 12.04
CA VAL A 93 11.04 8.18 11.35
C VAL A 93 12.49 8.08 10.87
N PRO A 94 13.16 6.90 11.02
CA PRO A 94 14.51 6.69 10.57
C PRO A 94 14.75 7.29 9.18
N ARG A 95 15.81 8.11 9.09
CA ARG A 95 16.08 9.00 7.95
C ARG A 95 16.02 8.20 6.63
N LEU A 96 15.04 8.53 5.79
CA LEU A 96 14.83 7.92 4.47
C LEU A 96 16.16 7.78 3.72
N VAL A 97 16.53 6.55 3.36
CA VAL A 97 17.78 6.27 2.65
C VAL A 97 17.66 6.72 1.20
N ARG A 98 16.47 6.56 0.61
CA ARG A 98 16.19 6.81 -0.81
C ARG A 98 15.03 7.79 -1.00
N SER A 99 15.14 8.99 -0.43
CA SER A 99 14.09 10.03 -0.49
C SER A 99 13.74 10.55 -1.91
N ALA A 100 14.45 10.12 -2.95
CA ALA A 100 14.15 10.42 -4.36
C ALA A 100 13.40 9.27 -5.07
N TRP A 101 13.09 8.17 -4.37
CA TRP A 101 12.34 7.03 -4.91
C TRP A 101 11.03 6.86 -4.12
N ALA A 102 9.95 6.49 -4.80
CA ALA A 102 8.65 6.21 -4.17
C ALA A 102 8.17 4.76 -4.41
N LEU A 103 7.61 4.16 -3.36
CA LEU A 103 6.67 3.05 -3.45
C LEU A 103 5.26 3.64 -3.39
N VAL A 104 4.49 3.46 -4.46
CA VAL A 104 3.17 4.07 -4.61
C VAL A 104 2.11 3.00 -4.45
N LEU A 105 1.32 3.10 -3.39
CA LEU A 105 0.31 2.12 -3.00
C LEU A 105 -1.07 2.55 -3.51
N GLY A 106 -1.71 1.69 -4.28
CA GLY A 106 -3.10 1.82 -4.71
C GLY A 106 -4.02 0.79 -4.06
N GLY A 107 -5.33 0.95 -4.28
CA GLY A 107 -6.35 0.09 -3.68
C GLY A 107 -6.65 -1.22 -4.40
N GLY A 108 -5.84 -1.68 -5.36
CA GLY A 108 -6.10 -2.90 -6.13
C GLY A 108 -5.91 -4.20 -5.32
N ALA A 109 -6.66 -5.25 -5.67
CA ALA A 109 -6.73 -6.51 -4.93
C ALA A 109 -5.36 -7.14 -4.53
N ALA A 110 -4.34 -7.02 -5.38
CA ALA A 110 -3.03 -7.64 -5.20
C ALA A 110 -1.98 -6.72 -4.55
N VAL A 111 -2.35 -5.56 -3.99
CA VAL A 111 -1.39 -4.56 -3.48
C VAL A 111 -0.35 -5.13 -2.50
N TRP A 112 -0.75 -6.00 -1.58
CA TRP A 112 0.16 -6.60 -0.60
C TRP A 112 1.11 -7.63 -1.24
N ASP A 113 0.59 -8.49 -2.12
CA ASP A 113 1.38 -9.46 -2.88
C ASP A 113 2.40 -8.76 -3.80
N GLU A 114 2.00 -7.65 -4.42
CA GLU A 114 2.87 -6.83 -5.29
C GLU A 114 3.98 -6.12 -4.51
N VAL A 115 3.71 -5.60 -3.30
CA VAL A 115 4.75 -5.05 -2.43
C VAL A 115 5.76 -6.11 -2.04
N LEU A 116 5.29 -7.30 -1.63
CA LEU A 116 6.18 -8.40 -1.22
C LEU A 116 7.00 -8.96 -2.39
N ALA A 117 6.38 -9.07 -3.58
CA ALA A 117 7.08 -9.46 -4.79
C ALA A 117 8.16 -8.43 -5.18
N TRP A 118 7.86 -7.14 -5.05
CA TRP A 118 8.84 -6.07 -5.28
C TRP A 118 9.98 -6.10 -4.26
N GLU A 119 9.69 -6.20 -2.96
CA GLU A 119 10.71 -6.26 -1.91
C GLU A 119 11.60 -7.50 -2.02
N ALA A 120 11.07 -8.62 -2.53
CA ALA A 120 11.84 -9.82 -2.85
C ALA A 120 12.80 -9.60 -4.04
N ILE A 121 12.38 -8.86 -5.08
CA ILE A 121 13.25 -8.47 -6.21
C ILE A 121 14.30 -7.46 -5.76
N TYR A 122 13.90 -6.48 -4.94
CA TYR A 122 14.77 -5.45 -4.38
C TYR A 122 15.76 -5.99 -3.32
N GLY A 123 15.53 -7.20 -2.80
CA GLY A 123 16.39 -7.91 -1.86
C GLY A 123 16.27 -7.45 -0.41
N LYS A 124 15.35 -6.52 -0.10
CA LYS A 124 15.10 -6.00 1.25
C LYS A 124 13.75 -5.25 1.31
N GLN A 125 13.33 -4.90 2.52
CA GLN A 125 12.24 -3.95 2.71
C GLN A 125 12.55 -2.57 2.10
N TRP A 126 11.52 -1.91 1.59
CA TRP A 126 11.57 -0.58 0.99
C TRP A 126 12.05 0.49 1.97
N ASP A 127 13.04 1.30 1.54
CA ASP A 127 13.68 2.37 2.32
C ASP A 127 13.65 3.75 1.63
N GLY A 128 12.79 3.90 0.61
CA GLY A 128 12.40 5.16 0.01
C GLY A 128 11.07 5.70 0.55
N LEU A 129 10.53 6.74 -0.08
CA LEU A 129 9.22 7.31 0.27
C LEU A 129 8.09 6.30 0.02
N VAL A 130 7.03 6.37 0.83
CA VAL A 130 5.75 5.66 0.60
C VAL A 130 4.63 6.66 0.36
N VAL A 131 3.92 6.50 -0.76
CA VAL A 131 2.77 7.33 -1.16
C VAL A 131 1.52 6.46 -1.29
N ALA A 132 0.57 6.59 -0.37
CA ALA A 132 -0.67 5.79 -0.37
C ALA A 132 -1.86 6.55 -0.94
N ALA A 133 -2.71 5.85 -1.71
CA ALA A 133 -3.92 6.39 -2.31
C ALA A 133 -5.21 5.85 -1.68
N ASN A 134 -6.06 6.74 -1.14
CA ASN A 134 -7.31 6.38 -0.45
C ASN A 134 -7.10 5.39 0.72
N ASP A 135 -8.03 4.47 0.95
CA ASP A 135 -8.13 3.53 2.07
C ASP A 135 -6.96 2.55 2.23
N VAL A 136 -6.08 2.37 1.24
CA VAL A 136 -4.85 1.58 1.41
C VAL A 136 -3.94 2.17 2.49
N GLY A 137 -3.95 3.50 2.65
CA GLY A 137 -3.17 4.20 3.69
C GLY A 137 -3.66 3.92 5.11
N SER A 138 -4.92 3.48 5.31
CA SER A 138 -5.41 3.08 6.62
C SER A 138 -5.04 1.65 7.01
N HIS A 139 -4.50 0.87 6.06
CA HIS A 139 -4.15 -0.54 6.23
C HIS A 139 -2.64 -0.81 6.14
N TRP A 140 -1.84 0.19 5.72
CA TRP A 140 -0.38 0.10 5.67
C TRP A 140 0.25 0.16 7.07
N PRO A 141 0.86 -0.92 7.61
CA PRO A 141 1.28 -0.95 9.02
C PRO A 141 2.65 -0.30 9.28
N ARG A 142 3.38 0.05 8.21
CA ARG A 142 4.67 0.76 8.29
C ARG A 142 4.46 2.28 8.21
N SER A 143 5.55 3.03 8.34
CA SER A 143 5.56 4.48 8.12
C SER A 143 5.01 4.84 6.75
N LEU A 144 4.29 5.96 6.70
CA LEU A 144 3.73 6.54 5.50
C LEU A 144 4.26 7.98 5.41
N ASP A 145 4.75 8.40 4.25
CA ASP A 145 5.25 9.76 4.07
C ASP A 145 4.17 10.67 3.49
N HIS A 146 3.40 10.15 2.53
CA HIS A 146 2.36 10.91 1.84
C HIS A 146 1.06 10.10 1.69
N TRP A 147 -0.07 10.71 2.03
CA TRP A 147 -1.39 10.11 1.86
C TRP A 147 -2.25 10.97 0.94
N VAL A 148 -2.66 10.45 -0.21
CA VAL A 148 -3.40 11.20 -1.24
C VAL A 148 -4.83 10.72 -1.39
N THR A 149 -5.75 11.63 -1.72
CA THR A 149 -7.12 11.24 -2.12
C THR A 149 -7.85 12.25 -3.01
N LEU A 150 -8.71 11.70 -3.88
CA LEU A 150 -9.76 12.45 -4.58
C LEU A 150 -11.03 12.65 -3.73
N HIS A 151 -11.09 12.05 -2.53
CA HIS A 151 -12.21 12.07 -1.60
C HIS A 151 -11.79 12.56 -0.20
N PRO A 152 -11.28 13.82 -0.08
CA PRO A 152 -10.80 14.38 1.20
C PRO A 152 -11.77 14.19 2.38
N ASN A 153 -13.08 14.33 2.13
CA ASN A 153 -14.14 14.09 3.10
C ASN A 153 -14.24 12.65 3.67
N ARG A 154 -13.44 11.69 3.17
CA ARG A 154 -13.30 10.33 3.70
C ARG A 154 -12.08 10.18 4.61
N LEU A 155 -11.09 11.06 4.50
CA LEU A 155 -9.80 10.93 5.18
C LEU A 155 -9.92 10.82 6.71
N PRO A 156 -10.77 11.61 7.41
CA PRO A 156 -10.93 11.46 8.86
C PRO A 156 -11.40 10.06 9.32
N GLY A 157 -12.16 9.35 8.46
CA GLY A 157 -12.54 7.96 8.72
C GLY A 157 -11.37 7.00 8.55
N TRP A 158 -10.56 7.20 7.51
CA TRP A 158 -9.36 6.40 7.26
C TRP A 158 -8.26 6.64 8.30
N GLU A 159 -8.04 7.88 8.74
CA GLU A 159 -7.16 8.23 9.85
C GLU A 159 -7.63 7.57 11.16
N GLY A 160 -8.94 7.55 11.41
CA GLY A 160 -9.55 6.81 12.52
C GLY A 160 -9.23 5.32 12.48
N THR A 161 -9.36 4.68 11.32
CA THR A 161 -8.97 3.26 11.10
C THR A 161 -7.47 3.05 11.31
N ARG A 162 -6.60 3.91 10.72
CA ARG A 162 -5.13 3.84 10.88
C ARG A 162 -4.72 3.90 12.35
N LYS A 163 -5.31 4.84 13.09
CA LYS A 163 -5.10 5.05 14.53
C LYS A 163 -5.65 3.90 15.37
N HIS A 164 -6.78 3.31 14.99
CA HIS A 164 -7.35 2.14 15.68
C HIS A 164 -6.42 0.92 15.61
N TYR A 165 -5.78 0.69 14.47
CA TYR A 165 -4.75 -0.36 14.33
C TYR A 165 -3.40 -0.01 14.99
N GLY A 166 -3.21 1.22 15.49
CA GLY A 166 -1.97 1.64 16.14
C GLY A 166 -0.78 1.77 15.19
N PHE A 167 -1.02 2.04 13.90
CA PHE A 167 0.06 2.24 12.92
C PHE A 167 0.76 3.60 13.10
N PRO A 168 2.00 3.75 12.59
CA PRO A 168 2.74 5.01 12.68
C PRO A 168 2.00 6.19 12.06
N ASP A 169 2.05 7.33 12.72
CA ASP A 169 1.55 8.62 12.21
C ASP A 169 2.67 9.39 11.48
N GLY A 170 2.44 10.66 11.11
CA GLY A 170 3.48 11.56 10.61
C GLY A 170 3.57 11.69 9.08
N TYR A 171 2.53 11.27 8.37
CA TYR A 171 2.36 11.49 6.93
C TYR A 171 1.86 12.91 6.61
N VAL A 172 2.12 13.37 5.39
CA VAL A 172 1.53 14.61 4.82
C VAL A 172 0.37 14.24 3.90
N THR A 173 -0.76 14.90 4.07
CA THR A 173 -2.02 14.58 3.37
C THR A 173 -2.27 15.50 2.16
N TRP A 174 -2.73 14.91 1.06
CA TRP A 174 -2.91 15.59 -0.23
C TRP A 174 -4.32 15.39 -0.80
N GLY A 175 -5.04 16.49 -1.02
CA GLY A 175 -6.40 16.50 -1.57
C GLY A 175 -6.49 17.23 -2.90
N ARG A 176 -7.63 17.04 -3.59
CA ARG A 176 -8.03 17.89 -4.73
C ARG A 176 -8.58 19.28 -4.33
N ARG A 177 -8.64 19.54 -3.02
CA ARG A 177 -9.25 20.66 -2.30
C ARG A 177 -8.63 20.69 -0.89
N LEU A 178 -8.66 21.84 -0.20
CA LEU A 178 -8.18 22.01 1.19
C LEU A 178 -9.26 21.67 2.24
N ASP A 179 -9.99 20.58 2.04
CA ASP A 179 -10.82 19.96 3.07
C ASP A 179 -10.09 18.74 3.65
N HIS A 180 -9.92 18.68 4.97
CA HIS A 180 -9.26 17.58 5.68
C HIS A 180 -7.89 17.15 5.11
N THR A 181 -7.14 18.05 4.48
CA THR A 181 -5.81 17.75 3.91
C THR A 181 -4.86 18.92 4.07
N ASP A 182 -3.57 18.64 4.29
CA ASP A 182 -2.50 19.63 4.47
C ASP A 182 -2.22 20.40 3.18
N HIS A 183 -2.34 19.71 2.04
CA HIS A 183 -2.00 20.24 0.72
C HIS A 183 -3.10 19.99 -0.31
N CYS A 184 -3.42 21.01 -1.10
CA CYS A 184 -4.31 20.90 -2.25
C CYS A 184 -3.50 20.91 -3.55
N ILE A 185 -3.71 19.90 -4.38
CA ILE A 185 -3.12 19.77 -5.70
C ILE A 185 -4.22 19.62 -6.76
N LYS A 186 -4.06 20.30 -7.90
CA LYS A 186 -4.99 20.17 -9.04
C LYS A 186 -4.72 18.83 -9.74
N PRO A 187 -5.62 17.83 -9.67
CA PRO A 187 -5.33 16.51 -10.25
C PRO A 187 -5.25 16.57 -11.77
N TRP A 188 -4.43 15.71 -12.38
CA TRP A 188 -4.48 15.49 -13.82
C TRP A 188 -5.89 14.99 -14.22
N ALA A 189 -6.52 15.70 -15.16
CA ALA A 189 -7.96 15.57 -15.41
C ALA A 189 -8.34 14.15 -15.86
N GLY A 190 -9.28 13.54 -15.12
CA GLY A 190 -9.75 12.17 -15.35
C GLY A 190 -8.91 11.07 -14.69
N GLY A 191 -7.79 11.39 -14.04
CA GLY A 191 -6.95 10.41 -13.35
C GLY A 191 -7.65 9.68 -12.20
N SER A 192 -7.19 8.47 -11.87
CA SER A 192 -7.56 7.75 -10.64
C SER A 192 -6.75 8.26 -9.44
N SER A 193 -7.09 7.87 -8.20
CA SER A 193 -6.27 8.25 -7.03
C SER A 193 -4.83 7.71 -7.10
N GLY A 194 -4.58 6.60 -7.81
CA GLY A 194 -3.21 6.13 -8.08
C GLY A 194 -2.41 7.08 -8.98
N MET A 195 -3.06 7.70 -9.96
CA MET A 195 -2.43 8.77 -10.77
C MET A 195 -2.17 10.04 -9.95
N LEU A 196 -3.08 10.39 -9.03
CA LEU A 196 -2.86 11.48 -8.07
C LEU A 196 -1.63 11.20 -7.19
N ALA A 197 -1.42 9.94 -6.77
CA ALA A 197 -0.27 9.55 -5.95
C ALA A 197 1.06 9.71 -6.70
N ILE A 198 1.08 9.36 -7.99
CA ILE A 198 2.23 9.61 -8.87
C ILE A 198 2.46 11.11 -9.06
N GLN A 199 1.41 11.90 -9.25
CA GLN A 199 1.52 13.35 -9.36
C GLN A 199 2.11 13.97 -8.09
N VAL A 200 1.75 13.46 -6.91
CA VAL A 200 2.33 13.87 -5.62
C VAL A 200 3.79 13.42 -5.50
N ALA A 201 4.12 12.17 -5.87
CA ALA A 201 5.51 11.69 -5.90
C ALA A 201 6.41 12.59 -6.77
N ALA A 202 5.95 12.99 -7.96
CA ALA A 202 6.65 13.96 -8.79
C ALA A 202 6.78 15.34 -8.11
N GLN A 203 5.70 15.81 -7.46
CA GLN A 203 5.66 17.11 -6.77
C GLN A 203 6.64 17.21 -5.59
N VAL A 204 6.95 16.09 -4.93
CA VAL A 204 7.95 16.02 -3.83
C VAL A 204 9.36 15.66 -4.30
N GLY A 205 9.59 15.55 -5.62
CA GLY A 205 10.91 15.39 -6.21
C GLY A 205 11.37 13.95 -6.46
N CYS A 206 10.45 12.97 -6.47
CA CYS A 206 10.81 11.60 -6.84
C CYS A 206 11.23 11.48 -8.31
N VAL A 207 12.30 10.74 -8.55
CA VAL A 207 12.86 10.43 -9.89
C VAL A 207 12.69 8.97 -10.30
N ARG A 208 12.15 8.13 -9.39
CA ARG A 208 11.69 6.76 -9.64
C ARG A 208 10.43 6.48 -8.81
N ALA A 209 9.45 5.79 -9.37
CA ALA A 209 8.28 5.31 -8.64
C ALA A 209 7.87 3.89 -9.06
N VAL A 210 7.73 3.00 -8.09
CA VAL A 210 7.17 1.65 -8.27
C VAL A 210 5.71 1.65 -7.84
N LEU A 211 4.81 1.21 -8.72
CA LEU A 211 3.38 1.08 -8.42
C LEU A 211 3.06 -0.34 -7.91
N CYS A 212 2.40 -0.41 -6.78
CA CYS A 212 1.75 -1.62 -6.26
C CYS A 212 0.27 -1.32 -6.01
N GLY A 213 -0.63 -2.21 -6.41
CA GLY A 213 -2.08 -2.04 -6.26
C GLY A 213 -2.71 -1.04 -7.23
N ILE A 214 -2.06 -0.75 -8.37
CA ILE A 214 -2.58 0.18 -9.39
C ILE A 214 -2.67 -0.53 -10.77
N PRO A 215 -3.28 -1.73 -10.89
CA PRO A 215 -3.25 -2.51 -12.13
C PRO A 215 -3.97 -1.85 -13.31
N MET A 216 -4.86 -0.89 -13.04
CA MET A 216 -5.79 -0.29 -14.02
C MET A 216 -6.66 -1.32 -14.78
N THR A 217 -6.96 -2.45 -14.14
CA THR A 217 -7.90 -3.48 -14.62
C THR A 217 -9.21 -3.44 -13.83
N ALA A 218 -10.24 -4.16 -14.29
CA ALA A 218 -11.54 -4.27 -13.61
C ALA A 218 -11.55 -5.24 -12.41
N THR A 219 -10.37 -5.50 -11.81
CA THR A 219 -10.28 -6.29 -10.57
C THR A 219 -10.95 -5.56 -9.40
N PRO A 220 -11.39 -6.28 -8.35
CA PRO A 220 -11.84 -5.65 -7.12
C PRO A 220 -10.73 -4.86 -6.41
N HIS A 221 -11.12 -4.15 -5.36
CA HIS A 221 -10.18 -3.56 -4.42
C HIS A 221 -9.55 -4.62 -3.48
N PHE A 222 -8.55 -4.23 -2.70
CA PHE A 222 -7.97 -5.07 -1.63
C PHE A 222 -9.04 -5.51 -0.62
N THR A 223 -8.85 -6.70 -0.02
CA THR A 223 -9.89 -7.41 0.75
C THR A 223 -10.43 -6.58 1.91
N GLU A 224 -9.57 -5.74 2.48
CA GLU A 224 -9.81 -4.96 3.68
C GLU A 224 -10.37 -3.55 3.35
N SER A 225 -10.64 -3.26 2.07
CA SER A 225 -11.39 -2.08 1.66
C SER A 225 -12.83 -2.15 2.17
N PHE A 226 -13.15 -1.30 3.14
CA PHE A 226 -14.52 -1.07 3.60
C PHE A 226 -15.30 -0.07 2.73
N VAL A 227 -14.62 0.59 1.79
CA VAL A 227 -15.23 1.56 0.85
C VAL A 227 -15.73 0.85 -0.40
N HIS A 228 -14.98 -0.15 -0.85
CA HIS A 228 -15.24 -0.90 -2.06
C HIS A 228 -15.40 -2.37 -1.71
N LEU A 229 -16.65 -2.78 -1.47
CA LEU A 229 -17.03 -4.19 -1.46
C LEU A 229 -16.56 -4.86 -2.76
N SER A 230 -16.48 -6.19 -2.77
CA SER A 230 -15.79 -7.03 -3.78
C SER A 230 -16.34 -7.01 -5.22
N GLU A 231 -17.03 -5.94 -5.60
CA GLU A 231 -17.52 -5.63 -6.93
C GLU A 231 -16.37 -5.23 -7.88
N PRO A 232 -16.46 -5.55 -9.18
CA PRO A 232 -15.51 -5.08 -10.19
C PRO A 232 -15.46 -3.56 -10.31
N TRP A 233 -14.27 -2.98 -10.46
CA TRP A 233 -14.14 -1.54 -10.67
C TRP A 233 -14.61 -1.12 -12.08
N THR A 234 -15.75 -0.43 -12.15
CA THR A 234 -16.39 -0.07 -13.43
C THR A 234 -15.82 1.17 -14.11
N ALA A 235 -15.10 2.04 -13.39
CA ALA A 235 -14.56 3.29 -13.91
C ALA A 235 -13.21 3.15 -14.65
N VAL A 236 -12.70 1.92 -14.83
CA VAL A 236 -11.42 1.64 -15.50
C VAL A 236 -11.29 2.37 -16.84
N ALA A 237 -12.29 2.27 -17.71
CA ALA A 237 -12.22 2.78 -19.07
C ALA A 237 -12.17 4.33 -19.15
N SER A 238 -12.75 5.05 -18.19
CA SER A 238 -12.67 6.51 -18.14
C SER A 238 -11.33 6.97 -17.58
N HIS A 239 -10.86 6.32 -16.51
CA HIS A 239 -9.55 6.60 -15.92
C HIS A 239 -8.38 6.21 -16.84
N TRP A 240 -8.48 5.12 -17.60
CA TRP A 240 -7.45 4.70 -18.54
C TRP A 240 -7.19 5.72 -19.66
N LYS A 241 -8.23 6.43 -20.12
CA LYS A 241 -8.07 7.55 -21.06
C LYS A 241 -7.20 8.67 -20.49
N ALA A 242 -7.22 8.90 -19.17
CA ALA A 242 -6.34 9.86 -18.52
C ALA A 242 -4.90 9.35 -18.39
N TRP A 243 -4.68 8.03 -18.27
CA TRP A 243 -3.34 7.43 -18.32
C TRP A 243 -2.69 7.63 -19.68
N LEU A 244 -3.39 7.27 -20.76
CA LEU A 244 -2.90 7.49 -22.12
C LEU A 244 -2.63 8.99 -22.40
N LYS A 245 -3.50 9.88 -21.89
CA LYS A 245 -3.36 11.34 -22.06
C LYS A 245 -2.18 11.96 -21.31
N ASN A 246 -1.71 11.36 -20.22
CA ASN A 246 -0.61 11.88 -19.40
C ASN A 246 0.62 10.94 -19.41
N GLY A 247 0.75 10.08 -20.43
CA GLY A 247 1.85 9.13 -20.56
C GLY A 247 3.23 9.80 -20.56
N ASP A 248 3.32 10.95 -21.25
CA ASP A 248 4.47 11.85 -21.31
C ASP A 248 4.99 12.28 -19.92
N LYS A 249 4.11 12.32 -18.91
CA LYS A 249 4.46 12.74 -17.54
C LYS A 249 4.87 11.60 -16.62
N VAL A 250 4.71 10.34 -17.03
CA VAL A 250 4.93 9.15 -16.18
C VAL A 250 5.90 8.14 -16.79
N GLN A 251 6.03 8.09 -18.11
CA GLN A 251 6.95 7.18 -18.77
C GLN A 251 8.42 7.52 -18.44
N GLY A 252 9.26 6.48 -18.39
CA GLY A 252 10.68 6.57 -18.04
C GLY A 252 10.98 6.53 -16.53
N TRP A 253 10.17 7.20 -15.71
CA TRP A 253 10.40 7.31 -14.26
C TRP A 253 9.37 6.58 -13.38
N VAL A 254 8.30 6.03 -13.95
CA VAL A 254 7.34 5.15 -13.26
C VAL A 254 7.36 3.75 -13.90
N ARG A 255 7.27 2.71 -13.06
CA ARG A 255 7.09 1.30 -13.43
C ARG A 255 6.00 0.66 -12.55
N SER A 256 5.33 -0.39 -13.01
CA SER A 256 4.23 -1.03 -12.25
C SER A 256 4.43 -2.53 -12.11
N MET A 257 4.05 -3.07 -10.96
CA MET A 257 4.12 -4.51 -10.67
C MET A 257 3.05 -5.36 -11.37
N SER A 258 2.00 -4.75 -11.94
CA SER A 258 0.94 -5.52 -12.61
C SER A 258 0.08 -4.75 -13.63
N GLY A 259 -0.64 -5.53 -14.44
CA GLY A 259 -1.84 -5.11 -15.16
C GLY A 259 -1.60 -4.20 -16.38
N MET A 260 -2.61 -3.39 -16.70
CA MET A 260 -2.53 -2.46 -17.84
C MET A 260 -1.46 -1.39 -17.63
N THR A 261 -1.18 -0.99 -16.39
CA THR A 261 -0.06 -0.11 -16.06
C THR A 261 1.30 -0.75 -16.30
N GLU A 262 1.48 -2.03 -15.97
CA GLU A 262 2.73 -2.74 -16.26
C GLU A 262 2.97 -2.79 -17.77
N HIS A 263 1.95 -3.17 -18.56
CA HIS A 263 2.06 -3.18 -20.03
C HIS A 263 2.35 -1.81 -20.66
N PHE A 264 1.98 -0.70 -20.00
CA PHE A 264 2.14 0.66 -20.51
C PHE A 264 3.40 1.38 -20.01
N LEU A 265 3.89 1.03 -18.82
CA LEU A 265 5.01 1.68 -18.15
C LEU A 265 6.27 0.80 -18.12
N GLY A 266 6.10 -0.52 -18.19
CA GLY A 266 7.11 -1.55 -17.91
C GLY A 266 7.04 -2.06 -16.47
N THR A 267 7.50 -3.29 -16.29
CA THR A 267 7.77 -3.93 -14.98
C THR A 267 9.03 -3.30 -14.35
N PRO A 268 9.09 -3.06 -13.02
CA PRO A 268 10.28 -2.53 -12.39
C PRO A 268 11.39 -3.58 -12.28
N THR A 269 12.64 -3.14 -12.49
CA THR A 269 13.87 -3.91 -12.28
C THR A 269 14.74 -3.18 -11.25
N VAL A 270 15.75 -3.86 -10.69
CA VAL A 270 16.70 -3.20 -9.77
C VAL A 270 17.60 -2.24 -10.56
N GLU A 271 18.01 -2.66 -11.74
CA GLU A 271 18.82 -1.93 -12.71
C GLU A 271 18.12 -0.61 -13.11
N TRP A 272 16.82 -0.65 -13.43
CA TRP A 272 16.01 0.53 -13.71
C TRP A 272 15.99 1.52 -12.54
N LEU A 273 15.79 0.99 -11.32
CA LEU A 273 15.69 1.78 -10.10
C LEU A 273 17.01 2.49 -9.77
N LEU A 274 18.13 1.78 -9.97
CA LEU A 274 19.50 2.31 -9.82
C LEU A 274 19.89 3.28 -10.94
N GLY A 275 19.24 3.20 -12.11
CA GLY A 275 19.56 4.01 -13.29
C GLY A 275 20.64 3.38 -14.18
N GLU A 276 20.73 2.05 -14.16
CA GLU A 276 21.72 1.23 -14.87
C GLU A 276 21.15 0.63 -16.18
N GLU A 277 19.84 0.76 -16.43
CA GLU A 277 19.24 0.54 -17.77
C GLU A 277 19.71 1.62 -18.76
N VAL A 278 20.29 1.18 -19.88
CA VAL A 278 20.82 2.00 -21.00
C VAL A 278 19.81 2.09 -22.15
#